data_AF-A0A259TXC1-F1
#
_entry.id   AF-A0A259TXC1-F1
#
_cell.length_a   1.000
_cell.length_b   1.000
_cell.length_c   1.000
_cell.angle_alpha   90.00
_cell.angle_beta   90.00
_cell.angle_gamma   90.00
#
_symmetry.space_group_name_H-M   'P 1'
#
loop_
_entity.id
_entity.type
_entity.pdbx_description
1 polymer ?
#
loop_
_entity_poly.entity_id
_entity_poly.type
_entity_poly.pdbx_seq_one_letter_code
_entity_poly.pdbx_strand_id
1 'polypeptide(L)'
;MPTPRYSALRALDDPEDLRRYLDLKERVRALTAEMKALEPTIYDALEVEDDGRAEAHGFSLEAAVTRSYAYPPATQEAERALRERKARDRQTGAATVKAATGFVRVTRQRPDPAALEAAATSALEHAAKLAA
;
A
#
# COMPACT_ATOMS: atom_id res chain seq x y z
N MET A 1 18.19 -27.78 -4.80
CA MET A 1 17.12 -26.76 -4.76
C MET A 1 17.38 -25.83 -3.59
N PRO A 2 17.80 -24.56 -3.78
CA PRO A 2 17.89 -23.63 -2.67
C PRO A 2 16.47 -23.31 -2.21
N THR A 3 16.13 -23.72 -1.00
CA THR A 3 14.88 -23.32 -0.33
C THR A 3 14.84 -21.78 -0.24
N PRO A 4 13.71 -21.14 -0.56
CA PRO A 4 13.59 -19.70 -0.35
C PRO A 4 13.89 -19.43 1.11
N ARG A 5 14.87 -18.57 1.37
CA ARG A 5 15.22 -18.11 2.72
C ARG A 5 14.06 -17.27 3.23
N TYR A 6 13.02 -17.91 3.75
CA TYR A 6 12.23 -17.34 4.81
C TYR A 6 13.20 -17.19 5.98
N SER A 7 13.90 -16.07 6.06
CA SER A 7 14.58 -15.66 7.28
C SER A 7 13.47 -15.38 8.29
N ALA A 8 12.97 -16.47 8.87
CA ALA A 8 11.76 -16.52 9.64
C ALA A 8 11.84 -15.51 10.77
N LEU A 9 10.76 -14.76 10.95
CA LEU A 9 10.53 -14.03 12.18
C LEU A 9 10.68 -15.05 13.31
N ARG A 10 11.79 -14.99 14.06
CA ARG A 10 12.20 -16.06 14.99
C ARG A 10 11.17 -16.36 16.09
N ALA A 11 10.31 -15.39 16.37
CA ALA A 11 9.25 -15.46 17.36
C ALA A 11 7.85 -15.62 16.75
N LEU A 12 7.77 -15.95 15.44
CA LEU A 12 6.50 -16.30 14.81
C LEU A 12 6.32 -17.81 14.92
N ASP A 13 5.27 -18.21 15.66
CA ASP A 13 5.01 -19.60 16.00
C ASP A 13 4.62 -20.44 14.77
N ASP A 14 3.85 -19.86 13.84
CA ASP A 14 3.43 -20.53 12.62
C ASP A 14 3.88 -19.75 11.35
N PRO A 15 4.77 -20.30 10.51
CA PRO A 15 5.15 -19.68 9.24
C PRO A 15 3.96 -19.54 8.26
N GLU A 16 2.89 -20.33 8.43
CA GLU A 16 1.67 -20.21 7.62
C GLU A 16 0.91 -18.91 7.89
N ASP A 17 0.98 -18.36 9.11
CA ASP A 17 0.36 -17.08 9.43
C ASP A 17 1.00 -15.93 8.65
N LEU A 18 2.31 -15.95 8.47
CA LEU A 18 3.00 -14.97 7.63
C LEU A 18 2.57 -15.08 6.18
N ARG A 19 2.49 -16.31 5.65
CA ARG A 19 2.03 -16.55 4.27
C ARG A 19 0.61 -16.03 4.08
N ARG A 20 -0.31 -16.44 4.94
CA ARG A 20 -1.71 -16.00 4.92
C ARG A 20 -1.83 -14.49 5.06
N TYR A 21 -1.07 -13.86 5.94
CA TYR A 21 -1.06 -12.40 6.11
C TYR A 21 -0.63 -11.68 4.82
N LEU A 22 0.42 -12.17 4.17
CA LEU A 22 0.90 -11.60 2.91
C LEU A 22 -0.13 -11.78 1.80
N ASP A 23 -0.73 -12.97 1.65
CA ASP A 23 -1.80 -13.23 0.68
C ASP A 23 -3.01 -12.30 0.88
N LEU A 24 -3.42 -12.10 2.14
CA LEU A 24 -4.49 -11.16 2.48
C LEU A 24 -4.13 -9.73 2.09
N LYS A 25 -2.87 -9.30 2.29
CA LYS A 25 -2.42 -7.97 1.86
C LYS A 25 -2.45 -7.81 0.35
N GLU A 26 -2.16 -8.86 -0.41
CA GLU A 26 -2.27 -8.83 -1.87
C GLU A 26 -3.72 -8.76 -2.33
N ARG A 27 -4.60 -9.55 -1.71
CA ARG A 27 -6.05 -9.51 -1.99
C ARG A 27 -6.67 -8.15 -1.68
N VAL A 28 -6.33 -7.55 -0.53
CA VAL A 28 -6.79 -6.18 -0.20
C VAL A 28 -6.33 -5.19 -1.25
N ARG A 29 -5.09 -5.28 -1.73
CA ARG A 29 -4.60 -4.39 -2.79
C ARG A 29 -5.37 -4.58 -4.10
N ALA A 30 -5.64 -5.82 -4.50
CA ALA A 30 -6.41 -6.13 -5.69
C ALA A 30 -7.84 -5.57 -5.58
N LEU A 31 -8.54 -5.87 -4.49
CA LEU A 31 -9.89 -5.37 -4.23
C LEU A 31 -9.94 -3.84 -4.19
N THR A 32 -8.99 -3.18 -3.53
CA THR A 32 -8.92 -1.72 -3.53
C THR A 32 -8.68 -1.16 -4.94
N ALA A 33 -7.87 -1.80 -5.77
CA ALA A 33 -7.66 -1.38 -7.15
C ALA A 33 -8.93 -1.55 -8.00
N GLU A 34 -9.65 -2.66 -7.83
CA GLU A 34 -10.94 -2.92 -8.49
C GLU A 34 -11.98 -1.88 -8.06
N MET A 35 -12.12 -1.60 -6.76
CA MET A 35 -13.02 -0.55 -6.26
C MET A 35 -12.69 0.82 -6.86
N LYS A 36 -11.41 1.20 -6.88
CA LYS A 36 -10.95 2.46 -7.47
C LYS A 36 -11.20 2.56 -8.98
N ALA A 37 -11.24 1.44 -9.68
CA ALA A 37 -11.59 1.44 -11.10
C ALA A 37 -13.09 1.70 -11.33
N LEU A 38 -13.95 1.37 -10.35
CA LEU A 38 -15.39 1.61 -10.39
C LEU A 38 -15.79 3.01 -9.89
N GLU A 39 -14.96 3.62 -9.03
CA GLU A 39 -15.22 4.95 -8.44
C GLU A 39 -15.62 6.03 -9.47
N PRO A 40 -14.95 6.20 -10.63
CA PRO A 40 -15.34 7.22 -11.61
C PRO A 40 -16.75 7.03 -12.15
N THR A 41 -17.12 5.79 -12.53
CA THR A 41 -18.45 5.49 -13.04
C THR A 41 -19.54 5.74 -11.99
N ILE A 42 -19.27 5.41 -10.72
CA ILE A 42 -20.21 5.65 -9.62
C ILE A 42 -20.31 7.16 -9.32
N TYR A 43 -19.18 7.87 -9.35
CA TYR A 43 -19.13 9.31 -9.15
C TYR A 43 -19.94 10.04 -10.24
N ASP A 44 -19.72 9.72 -11.51
CA ASP A 44 -20.46 10.30 -12.64
C ASP A 44 -21.98 10.05 -12.52
N ALA A 45 -22.38 8.87 -12.03
CA ALA A 45 -23.78 8.56 -11.78
C ALA A 45 -24.37 9.42 -10.64
N LEU A 46 -23.62 9.61 -9.55
CA LEU A 46 -24.06 10.45 -8.43
C LEU A 46 -24.13 11.93 -8.81
N GLU A 47 -23.31 12.43 -9.74
CA GLU A 47 -23.39 13.83 -10.20
C GLU A 47 -24.70 14.15 -10.93
N VAL A 48 -25.45 13.14 -11.40
CA VAL A 48 -26.76 13.31 -12.04
C VAL A 48 -27.90 13.37 -10.99
N GLU A 49 -27.69 12.88 -9.78
CA GLU A 49 -28.67 12.92 -8.70
C GLU A 49 -28.80 14.33 -8.13
N ASP A 50 -30.03 14.76 -7.80
CA ASP A 50 -30.35 16.14 -7.38
C ASP A 50 -29.50 16.61 -6.18
N ASP A 51 -29.19 15.71 -5.25
CA ASP A 51 -28.41 15.98 -4.03
C ASP A 51 -27.00 15.35 -4.04
N GLY A 52 -26.56 14.77 -5.16
CA GLY A 52 -25.27 14.08 -5.25
C GLY A 52 -25.17 12.83 -4.38
N ARG A 53 -26.30 12.23 -4.00
CA ARG A 53 -26.41 11.17 -2.99
C ARG A 53 -27.34 10.05 -3.45
N ALA A 54 -27.06 8.83 -3.01
CA ALA A 54 -27.91 7.67 -3.25
C ALA A 54 -27.86 6.67 -2.09
N GLU A 55 -28.88 5.83 -1.97
CA GLU A 55 -28.88 4.66 -1.07
C GLU A 55 -28.96 3.38 -1.89
N ALA A 56 -28.02 2.46 -1.67
CA ALA A 56 -27.98 1.18 -2.36
C ALA A 56 -27.44 0.08 -1.43
N HIS A 57 -28.10 -1.08 -1.42
CA HIS A 57 -27.70 -2.25 -0.63
C HIS A 57 -27.46 -1.97 0.87
N GLY A 58 -28.17 -1.01 1.46
CA GLY A 58 -28.02 -0.61 2.86
C GLY A 58 -26.84 0.34 3.13
N PHE A 59 -26.20 0.88 2.08
CA PHE A 59 -25.16 1.88 2.16
C PHE A 59 -25.66 3.23 1.62
N SER A 60 -25.22 4.32 2.24
CA SER A 60 -25.38 5.67 1.71
C SER A 60 -24.11 6.06 0.95
N LEU A 61 -24.30 6.61 -0.25
CA LEU A 61 -23.28 7.05 -1.18
C LEU A 61 -23.39 8.57 -1.34
N GLU A 62 -22.27 9.26 -1.39
CA GLU A 62 -22.20 10.72 -1.59
C GLU A 62 -21.03 11.06 -2.51
N ALA A 63 -21.27 11.90 -3.51
CA ALA A 63 -20.22 12.46 -4.34
C ALA A 63 -19.40 13.45 -3.51
N ALA A 64 -18.10 13.15 -3.32
CA ALA A 64 -17.20 13.99 -2.54
C ALA A 64 -15.94 14.34 -3.35
N VAL A 65 -15.55 15.61 -3.30
CA VAL A 65 -14.36 16.12 -4.00
C VAL A 65 -13.27 16.48 -3.00
N THR A 66 -12.11 15.85 -3.14
CA THR A 66 -10.91 16.26 -2.40
C THR A 66 -10.14 17.30 -3.21
N ARG A 67 -9.93 18.48 -2.64
CA ARG A 67 -9.13 19.55 -3.26
C ARG A 67 -7.72 19.56 -2.69
N SER A 68 -6.72 19.57 -3.58
CA SER A 68 -5.31 19.76 -3.22
C SER A 68 -4.91 21.20 -3.54
N TYR A 69 -4.29 21.89 -2.59
CA TYR A 69 -3.89 23.29 -2.73
C TYR A 69 -2.37 23.40 -2.93
N ALA A 70 -1.96 24.31 -3.80
CA ALA A 70 -0.58 24.78 -3.87
C ALA A 70 -0.45 26.02 -2.98
N TYR A 71 0.49 25.98 -2.03
CA TYR A 71 0.72 27.10 -1.11
C TYR A 71 1.86 28.00 -1.58
N PRO A 72 1.83 29.31 -1.26
CA PRO A 72 2.94 30.23 -1.56
C PRO A 72 4.25 29.78 -0.90
N PRO A 73 5.42 30.18 -1.45
CA PRO A 73 6.73 29.79 -0.92
C PRO A 73 6.91 30.07 0.59
N ALA A 74 6.44 31.23 1.07
CA ALA A 74 6.53 31.60 2.48
C ALA A 74 5.82 30.61 3.42
N THR A 75 4.66 30.08 3.02
CA THR A 75 3.93 29.07 3.81
C THR A 75 4.69 27.75 3.81
N GLN A 76 5.26 27.35 2.68
CA GLN A 76 6.06 26.13 2.59
C GLN A 76 7.34 26.21 3.45
N GLU A 77 7.98 27.39 3.49
CA GLU A 77 9.13 27.66 4.35
C GLU A 77 8.77 27.59 5.84
N ALA A 78 7.64 28.18 6.23
CA ALA A 78 7.14 28.11 7.60
C ALA A 78 6.85 26.66 8.02
N GLU A 79 6.23 25.86 7.13
CA GLU A 79 6.04 24.43 7.37
C GLU A 79 7.37 23.68 7.53
N ARG A 80 8.36 23.98 6.69
CA ARG A 80 9.68 23.35 6.77
C ARG A 80 10.34 23.67 8.11
N ALA A 81 10.35 24.95 8.51
CA ALA A 81 10.89 25.39 9.80
C ALA A 81 10.18 24.71 10.98
N LEU A 82 8.86 24.57 10.92
CA LEU A 82 8.08 23.87 11.95
C LEU A 82 8.44 22.38 12.02
N ARG A 83 8.61 21.71 10.87
CA ARG A 83 9.03 20.30 10.82
C ARG A 83 10.41 20.10 11.40
N GLU A 84 11.36 20.99 11.07
CA GLU A 84 12.72 20.98 11.62
C GLU A 84 12.71 21.19 13.14
N ARG A 85 11.92 22.15 13.63
CA ARG A 85 11.76 22.38 15.07
C ARG A 85 11.19 21.15 15.79
N LYS A 86 10.11 20.55 15.26
CA LYS A 86 9.55 19.29 15.80
C LYS A 86 10.54 18.13 15.76
N ALA A 87 11.44 18.08 14.78
CA ALA A 87 12.50 17.07 14.74
C ALA A 87 13.54 17.32 15.85
N ARG A 88 13.95 18.58 16.05
CA ARG A 88 14.87 18.97 17.12
C ARG A 88 14.29 18.66 18.49
N ASP A 89 13.03 19.04 18.75
CA ASP A 89 12.37 18.79 20.05
C ASP A 89 12.31 17.28 20.38
N ARG A 90 12.14 16.42 19.37
CA ARG A 90 12.23 14.96 19.53
C ARG A 90 13.64 14.48 19.84
N GLN A 91 14.66 15.04 19.19
CA GLN A 91 16.06 14.67 19.41
C GLN A 91 16.58 15.13 20.78
N THR A 92 16.15 16.29 21.25
CA THR A 92 16.59 16.87 22.54
C THR A 92 15.79 16.37 23.74
N GLY A 93 14.77 15.53 23.53
CA GLY A 93 13.90 15.02 24.60
C GLY A 93 12.87 16.03 25.12
N ALA A 94 12.73 17.18 24.47
CA ALA A 94 11.70 18.17 24.80
C ALA A 94 10.29 17.68 24.41
N ALA A 95 10.19 16.80 23.40
CA ALA A 95 8.94 16.16 23.01
C ALA A 95 8.63 14.93 23.88
N THR A 96 7.38 14.80 24.31
CA THR A 96 6.89 13.65 25.08
C THR A 96 6.13 12.67 24.18
N VAL A 97 6.34 11.35 24.38
CA VAL A 97 5.59 10.32 23.67
C VAL A 97 4.21 10.17 24.32
N LYS A 98 3.16 10.55 23.61
CA LYS A 98 1.78 10.40 24.08
C LYS A 98 1.23 8.97 23.90
N ALA A 99 1.59 8.32 22.80
CA ALA A 99 1.19 6.95 22.48
C ALA A 99 2.18 6.34 21.48
N ALA A 100 2.34 5.01 21.52
CA ALA A 100 3.12 4.26 20.54
C ALA A 100 2.30 3.05 20.06
N THR A 101 2.04 2.97 18.76
CA THR A 101 1.30 1.86 18.13
C THR A 101 2.20 1.21 17.09
N GLY A 102 2.47 -0.08 17.26
CA GLY A 102 3.20 -0.88 16.28
C GLY A 102 2.32 -1.23 15.08
N PHE A 103 2.91 -1.27 13.89
CA PHE A 103 2.23 -1.74 12.68
C PHE A 103 3.22 -2.45 11.75
N VAL A 104 2.70 -3.35 10.92
CA VAL A 104 3.49 -4.08 9.93
C VAL A 104 3.41 -3.35 8.59
N ARG A 105 4.56 -2.92 8.06
CA ARG A 105 4.67 -2.30 6.72
C ARG A 105 5.15 -3.34 5.70
N VAL A 106 4.28 -3.67 4.75
CA VAL A 106 4.63 -4.59 3.64
C VAL A 106 5.02 -3.79 2.41
N THR A 107 6.29 -3.84 2.03
CA THR A 107 6.81 -3.25 0.79
C THR A 107 7.20 -4.38 -0.14
N ARG A 108 6.71 -4.40 -1.39
CA ARG A 108 7.18 -5.38 -2.38
C ARG A 108 8.62 -5.03 -2.73
N GLN A 109 9.54 -5.95 -2.52
CA GLN A 109 10.89 -5.81 -3.04
C GLN A 109 10.85 -6.04 -4.55
N ARG A 110 11.60 -5.24 -5.31
CA ARG A 110 11.78 -5.50 -6.73
C ARG A 110 12.47 -6.87 -6.86
N PRO A 111 11.97 -7.79 -7.70
CA PRO A 111 12.63 -9.06 -7.92
C PRO A 111 14.07 -8.82 -8.39
N ASP A 112 15.01 -9.60 -7.87
CA ASP A 112 16.40 -9.55 -8.30
C ASP A 112 16.47 -9.89 -9.80
N PRO A 113 17.01 -9.00 -10.65
CA PRO A 113 17.10 -9.26 -12.08
C PRO A 113 17.83 -10.56 -12.41
N ALA A 114 18.83 -10.97 -11.61
CA ALA A 114 19.54 -12.23 -11.82
C ALA A 114 18.63 -13.46 -11.54
N ALA A 115 17.73 -13.36 -10.55
CA ALA A 115 16.77 -14.42 -10.25
C ALA A 115 15.69 -14.52 -11.33
N LEU A 116 15.30 -13.40 -11.94
CA LEU A 116 14.38 -13.36 -13.07
C LEU A 116 14.97 -14.00 -14.33
N GLU A 117 16.23 -13.70 -14.67
CA GLU A 117 16.92 -14.30 -15.81
C GLU A 117 17.11 -15.81 -15.64
N ALA A 118 17.49 -16.27 -14.43
CA ALA A 118 17.61 -17.69 -14.13
C ALA A 118 16.25 -18.42 -14.23
N ALA A 119 15.16 -17.80 -13.76
CA ALA A 119 13.82 -18.36 -13.87
C ALA A 119 13.31 -18.42 -15.32
N ALA A 120 13.57 -17.37 -16.12
CA ALA A 120 13.22 -17.34 -17.54
C ALA A 120 13.97 -18.41 -18.34
N THR A 121 15.26 -18.60 -18.06
CA THR A 121 16.08 -19.63 -18.71
C THR A 121 15.59 -21.04 -18.38
N SER A 122 15.30 -21.31 -17.10
CA SER A 122 14.75 -22.59 -16.65
C SER A 122 13.35 -22.89 -17.24
N ALA A 123 12.50 -21.87 -17.37
CA ALA A 123 11.18 -22.01 -17.99
C ALA A 123 11.27 -22.33 -19.50
N LEU A 124 12.21 -21.70 -20.21
CA LEU A 124 12.49 -21.99 -21.62
C LEU A 124 13.03 -23.41 -21.83
N GLU A 125 13.94 -23.87 -20.97
CA GLU A 125 14.46 -25.25 -21.02
C GLU A 125 13.39 -26.30 -20.75
N HIS A 126 12.48 -26.04 -19.80
CA HIS A 126 11.37 -26.93 -19.50
C HIS A 126 10.33 -26.97 -20.64
N ALA A 127 10.03 -25.83 -21.26
CA ALA A 127 9.16 -25.75 -22.42
C ALA A 127 9.76 -26.47 -23.65
N ALA A 128 11.07 -26.34 -23.86
CA ALA A 128 11.78 -27.05 -24.92
C ALA A 128 11.78 -28.57 -24.73
N LYS A 129 11.87 -29.06 -23.48
CA LYS A 129 11.77 -30.50 -23.16
C LYS A 129 10.37 -31.08 -23.31
N LEU A 130 9.32 -30.26 -23.19
CA LEU A 130 7.93 -30.68 -23.38
C LEU A 130 7.50 -30.68 -24.86
N ALA A 131 8.25 -29.97 -25.72
CA ALA A 131 7.98 -29.84 -27.15
C ALA A 131 8.81 -30.82 -28.02
N ALA A 132 9.67 -31.63 -27.42
CA ALA A 132 10.50 -32.67 -28.06
C ALA A 132 9.98 -34.07 -27.70
#